data_AF-A0A7C1HH85-F1
#
_entry.id   AF-A0A7C1HH85-F1
#
_cell.length_a   1.000
_cell.length_b   1.000
_cell.length_c   1.000
_cell.angle_alpha   90.00
_cell.angle_beta   90.00
_cell.angle_gamma   90.00
#
_symmetry.space_group_name_H-M   'P 1'
#
loop_
_entity.id
_entity.type
_entity.pdbx_description
1 polymer ?
#
loop_
_entity_poly.entity_id
_entity_poly.type
_entity_poly.pdbx_seq_one_letter_code
_entity_poly.pdbx_strand_id
1 'polypeptide(L)' 'KGSMLITSNRDFSEWIDVFDNPLLGSAAMDRLVHKAIKVSIEGDSFRTRQFKNNQKQIFKLDNNKINS' A
#
# COMPACT_ATOMS: atom_id res chain seq x y z
N LYS A 1 11.04 17.23 -19.61
CA LYS A 1 10.06 17.42 -18.51
C LYS A 1 9.19 16.17 -18.47
N GLY A 2 9.07 15.52 -17.31
CA GLY A 2 8.23 14.32 -17.13
C GLY A 2 7.53 14.39 -15.78
N SER A 3 6.40 13.71 -15.65
CA SER A 3 5.74 13.45 -14.37
C SER A 3 6.24 12.12 -13.79
N MET A 4 6.17 11.99 -12.47
CA MET A 4 6.54 10.77 -11.78
C MET A 4 5.46 10.46 -10.73
N LEU A 5 4.98 9.22 -10.73
CA LEU A 5 4.12 8.68 -9.70
C LEU A 5 4.91 7.61 -8.94
N ILE A 6 4.97 7.73 -7.62
CA ILE A 6 5.62 6.76 -6.76
C ILE A 6 4.57 6.24 -5.78
N THR A 7 4.52 4.92 -5.62
CA THR A 7 3.73 4.26 -4.58
C THR A 7 4.67 3.69 -3.53
N SER A 8 4.31 3.85 -2.27
CA SER A 8 5.05 3.29 -1.15
C SER A 8 4.09 2.90 -0.04
N ASN A 9 4.47 1.89 0.73
CA ASN A 9 3.79 1.51 1.96
C ASN A 9 4.44 2.15 3.21
N ARG A 10 5.42 3.04 3.01
CA ARG A 10 6.13 3.78 4.06
C ARG A 10 5.89 5.27 3.94
N ASP A 11 5.86 5.95 5.07
CA ASP A 11 5.78 7.41 5.14
C ASP A 11 7.08 8.07 4.68
N PHE A 12 6.99 9.33 4.23
CA PHE A 12 8.16 10.07 3.70
C PHE A 12 9.31 10.20 4.71
N SER A 13 9.02 10.27 6.01
CA SER A 13 10.06 10.30 7.05
C SER A 13 10.91 9.03 7.06
N GLU A 14 10.33 7.89 6.71
CA GLU A 14 10.99 6.58 6.70
C GLU A 14 11.76 6.31 5.39
N TRP A 15 11.60 7.17 4.37
CA TRP A 15 12.27 6.97 3.09
C TRP A 15 13.76 7.34 3.16
N ILE A 16 14.15 8.27 4.02
CA ILE A 16 15.55 8.64 4.21
C ILE A 16 16.35 7.42 4.69
N ASP A 17 15.75 6.60 5.55
CA ASP A 17 16.37 5.40 6.12
C ASP A 17 16.56 4.27 5.09
N VAL A 18 15.95 4.38 3.91
CA VAL A 18 16.16 3.43 2.80
C VAL A 18 17.50 3.69 2.10
N PHE A 19 18.07 4.88 2.25
CA PHE A 19 19.35 5.24 1.64
C PHE A 19 20.51 4.90 2.58
N ASP A 20 21.52 4.19 2.06
CA ASP A 20 22.75 3.86 2.82
C ASP A 20 23.51 5.11 3.29
N ASN A 21 23.38 6.22 2.55
CA ASN A 21 23.98 7.50 2.89
C ASN A 21 22.88 8.54 3.17
N PRO A 22 22.74 9.00 4.43
CA PRO A 22 21.73 9.99 4.81
C PRO A 22 21.80 11.31 4.04
N LEU A 23 22.99 11.76 3.65
CA LEU A 23 23.18 12.99 2.87
C LEU A 23 22.59 12.84 1.46
N LEU A 24 22.81 11.69 0.83
CA LEU A 24 22.24 11.39 -0.49
C LEU A 24 20.73 11.20 -0.40
N GLY A 25 20.24 10.52 0.63
CA GLY A 25 18.80 10.37 0.88
C GLY A 25 18.11 11.71 1.06
N SER A 26 18.72 12.62 1.82
CA SER A 26 18.20 13.97 2.03
C SER A 26 18.14 14.77 0.73
N ALA A 27 19.21 14.74 -0.08
CA ALA A 27 19.25 15.42 -1.38
C ALA A 27 18.28 14.81 -2.42
N ALA A 28 18.05 13.50 -2.37
CA ALA A 28 17.06 12.83 -3.21
C ALA A 28 15.64 13.22 -2.78
N MET A 29 15.34 13.16 -1.48
CA MET A 29 14.04 13.53 -0.93
C MET A 29 13.70 14.98 -1.23
N ASP A 30 14.63 15.92 -1.07
CA ASP A 30 14.42 17.33 -1.42
C ASP A 30 13.87 17.49 -2.84
N ARG A 31 14.53 16.87 -3.83
CA ARG A 31 14.06 16.89 -5.23
C ARG A 31 12.71 16.23 -5.44
N LEU A 32 12.45 15.12 -4.75
CA LEU A 32 11.20 14.38 -4.88
C LEU A 32 10.03 15.15 -4.28
N VAL A 33 10.19 15.71 -3.09
CA VAL A 33 9.09 16.31 -2.33
C VAL A 33 8.85 17.78 -2.65
N HIS A 34 9.85 18.50 -3.19
CA HIS A 34 9.75 19.94 -3.45
C HIS A 34 8.52 20.34 -4.30
N LYS A 35 8.04 19.44 -5.18
CA LYS A 35 6.81 19.62 -5.96
C LYS A 35 5.87 18.41 -5.91
N ALA A 36 6.00 17.56 -4.90
CA ALA A 36 5.14 16.39 -4.76
C ALA A 36 3.80 16.74 -4.14
N ILE A 37 2.80 15.93 -4.49
CA ILE A 37 1.52 15.87 -3.78
C ILE A 37 1.50 14.50 -3.08
N LYS A 38 1.39 14.50 -1.74
CA LYS A 38 1.21 13.27 -0.97
C LYS A 38 -0.26 12.88 -0.98
N VAL A 39 -0.55 11.64 -1.37
CA VAL A 39 -1.88 11.04 -1.24
C VAL A 39 -1.77 9.87 -0.27
N SER A 40 -2.35 10.00 0.92
CA SER A 40 -2.44 8.91 1.89
C SER A 40 -3.65 8.05 1.56
N ILE A 41 -3.46 6.74 1.51
CA ILE A 41 -4.54 5.77 1.27
C ILE A 41 -4.69 4.95 2.54
N GLU A 42 -5.86 5.06 3.17
CA GLU A 42 -6.18 4.37 4.41
C GLU A 42 -7.31 3.36 4.19
N GLY A 43 -7.37 2.34 5.06
CA GLY A 43 -8.42 1.32 5.08
C GLY A 43 -7.92 -0.10 4.79
N ASP A 44 -8.87 -1.03 4.80
CA ASP A 44 -8.56 -2.46 4.63
C ASP A 44 -7.86 -2.74 3.30
N SER A 45 -6.97 -3.74 3.29
CA SER A 45 -6.38 -4.21 2.04
C SER A 45 -7.45 -4.84 1.16
N PHE A 46 -7.44 -4.51 -0.14
CA PHE A 46 -8.37 -5.11 -1.10
C PHE A 46 -8.27 -6.64 -1.12
N ARG A 47 -7.03 -7.16 -1.02
CA ARG A 47 -6.74 -8.60 -0.95
C ARG A 47 -7.41 -9.25 0.26
N THR A 48 -7.33 -8.61 1.43
CA THR A 48 -7.97 -9.10 2.66
C THR A 48 -9.49 -9.10 2.53
N ARG A 49 -10.08 -8.05 1.93
CA ARG A 49 -11.52 -8.01 1.67
C ARG A 49 -11.97 -9.16 0.78
N GLN A 50 -11.26 -9.41 -0.32
CA GLN A 50 -11.55 -10.52 -1.23
C GLN A 50 -11.43 -11.87 -0.53
N PHE A 51 -10.37 -12.07 0.26
CA PHE A 51 -10.17 -13.29 1.03
C PHE A 51 -11.33 -13.56 2.01
N LYS A 52 -11.75 -12.54 2.78
CA LYS A 52 -12.92 -12.63 3.68
C LYS A 52 -14.20 -12.98 2.91
N ASN A 53 -14.40 -12.41 1.73
CA ASN A 53 -15.58 -12.69 0.91
C ASN A 53 -15.57 -14.14 0.35
N ASN A 54 -14.42 -14.62 -0.09
CA ASN A 54 -14.28 -15.99 -0.59
C ASN A 54 -14.51 -17.01 0.53
N GLN A 55 -13.97 -16.77 1.73
CA GLN A 55 -14.23 -17.64 2.88
C GLN A 55 -15.72 -17.73 3.19
N LYS A 56 -16.43 -16.60 3.27
CA LYS A 56 -17.89 -16.60 3.49
C LYS A 56 -18.66 -17.40 2.45
N GLN A 57 -18.23 -17.38 1.19
CA GLN A 57 -18.86 -18.18 0.13
C GLN A 57 -18.63 -19.68 0.32
N ILE A 58 -17.41 -20.09 0.67
CA ILE A 58 -17.08 -21.50 0.94
C ILE A 58 -17.93 -22.02 2.11
N PHE A 59 -17.97 -21.29 3.23
CA PHE A 59 -18.80 -21.68 4.37
C PHE A 59 -20.30 -21.80 4.02
N LYS A 60 -20.83 -20.94 3.13
CA LYS A 60 -22.22 -21.06 2.67
C LYS A 60 -22.46 -22.31 1.82
N LEU A 61 -21.51 -22.65 0.95
CA LEU A 61 -21.59 -23.84 0.10
C LEU A 61 -21.60 -25.12 0.94
N ASP A 62 -20.78 -25.19 1.98
CA ASP A 62 -20.71 -26.35 2.86
C ASP A 62 -22.00 -26.54 3.65
N ASN A 63 -22.58 -25.45 4.19
CA ASN A 63 -23.85 -25.51 4.92
C ASN A 63 -25.03 -25.95 4.03
N ASN A 64 -25.08 -25.53 2.76
CA ASN A 64 -26.17 -25.96 1.87
C ASN A 64 -26.10 -27.45 1.51
N LYS A 65 -24.89 -28.05 1.42
CA LYS A 65 -24.73 -29.50 1.18
C LYS A 65 -25.18 -30.37 2.34
N ILE A 66 -25.10 -29.86 3.58
CA ILE A 66 -25.51 -30.59 4.78
C ILE A 66 -27.04 -30.61 4.91
N ASN A 67 -27.70 -29.55 4.42
CA ASN A 67 -29.15 -29.35 4.53
C ASN A 67 -29.93 -29.84 3.29
N SER A 68 -29.25 -30.50 2.34
CA SER A 68 -29.83 -31.12 1.14
C SER A 68 -29.72 -32.63 1.22
#